data_AF-A0A9E1L1A5-F1
#
_entry.id   AF-A0A9E1L1A5-F1
#
_cell.length_a   1.000
_cell.length_b   1.000
_cell.length_c   1.000
_cell.angle_alpha   90.00
_cell.angle_beta   90.00
_cell.angle_gamma   90.00
#
_symmetry.space_group_name_H-M   'P 1'
#
loop_
_entity.id
_entity.type
_entity.pdbx_description
1 polymer ?
#
loop_
_entity_poly.entity_id
_entity_poly.type
_entity_poly.pdbx_seq_one_letter_code
_entity_poly.pdbx_strand_id
1 'polypeptide(L)' 'MSKSEKVQLNLYVSKKVRTQLHLIAAQRIFENPEKHHSAAGVGAEFLTEYLNSLKEDQKS' A
#
# COMPACT_ATOMS: atom_id res chain seq x y z
N MET A 1 1.27 -19.31 17.94
CA MET A 1 1.35 -17.95 17.36
C MET A 1 0.20 -17.82 16.38
N SER A 2 -0.81 -16.99 16.65
CA SER A 2 -1.87 -16.77 15.67
C SER A 2 -1.23 -16.10 14.44
N LYS A 3 -1.36 -16.75 13.28
CA LYS A 3 -1.06 -16.09 12.01
C LYS A 3 -1.91 -14.83 11.99
N SER A 4 -1.30 -13.65 11.86
CA SER A 4 -2.05 -12.41 11.65
C SER A 4 -3.04 -12.64 10.51
N GLU A 5 -4.33 -12.59 10.84
CA GLU A 5 -5.38 -12.88 9.89
C GLU A 5 -5.33 -11.82 8.79
N LYS A 6 -5.14 -12.25 7.54
CA LYS A 6 -5.17 -11.36 6.40
C LYS A 6 -6.61 -11.16 5.99
N VAL A 7 -7.04 -9.90 5.91
CA VAL A 7 -8.36 -9.50 5.43
C VAL A 7 -8.22 -8.73 4.11
N GLN A 8 -9.18 -8.89 3.20
CA GLN A 8 -9.24 -8.10 1.98
C GLN A 8 -10.06 -6.83 2.22
N LEU A 9 -9.50 -5.68 1.86
CA LEU A 9 -10.22 -4.41 1.84
C LEU A 9 -10.53 -4.03 0.39
N ASN A 10 -11.80 -3.73 0.12
CA ASN A 10 -12.22 -3.19 -1.17
C ASN A 10 -12.30 -1.67 -1.05
N LEU A 11 -11.34 -0.97 -1.65
CA LEU A 11 -11.22 0.49 -1.58
C LEU A 11 -11.64 1.13 -2.90
N TYR A 12 -12.46 2.17 -2.80
CA TYR A 12 -12.77 3.05 -3.91
C TYR A 12 -11.91 4.29 -3.83
N VAL A 13 -11.12 4.54 -4.85
CA VAL A 13 -10.26 5.72 -4.97
C VAL A 13 -10.56 6.45 -6.27
N SER A 14 -10.23 7.74 -6.32
CA SER A 14 -10.35 8.52 -7.54
C SER A 14 -9.46 7.94 -8.65
N LYS A 15 -9.85 8.16 -9.91
CA LYS A 15 -9.04 7.75 -11.08
C LYS A 15 -7.62 8.33 -11.03
N LYS A 16 -7.48 9.58 -10.57
CA LYS A 16 -6.18 10.25 -10.42
C LYS A 16 -5.27 9.48 -9.44
N VAL A 17 -5.80 9.14 -8.26
CA VAL A 17 -5.05 8.37 -7.25
C VAL A 17 -4.66 7.00 -7.79
N ARG A 18 -5.60 6.30 -8.43
CA ARG A 18 -5.31 5.01 -9.07
C ARG A 18 -4.16 5.13 -10.09
N THR A 19 -4.17 6.15 -10.94
CA THR A 19 -3.09 6.38 -11.91
C THR A 19 -1.75 6.61 -11.21
N GLN A 20 -1.72 7.41 -10.14
CA GLN A 20 -0.50 7.64 -9.38
C GLN A 20 0.05 6.34 -8.76
N LEU A 21 -0.80 5.51 -8.18
CA LEU A 21 -0.41 4.20 -7.64
C LEU A 21 0.16 3.27 -8.73
N HIS A 22 -0.40 3.31 -9.94
CA HIS A 22 0.14 2.56 -11.08
C HIS A 22 1.52 3.05 -11.51
N LEU A 23 1.74 4.37 -11.57
CA LEU A 23 3.05 4.93 -11.91
C LEU A 23 4.12 4.54 -10.89
N ILE A 24 3.79 4.59 -9.61
CA ILE A 24 4.69 4.16 -8.53
C ILE A 24 5.00 2.66 -8.64
N ALA A 25 3.98 1.83 -8.88
CA ALA A 25 4.18 0.39 -9.07
C ALA A 25 5.09 0.11 -10.28
N ALA A 26 4.90 0.81 -11.40
CA ALA A 26 5.75 0.68 -12.59
C ALA A 26 7.20 1.11 -12.31
N GLN A 27 7.40 2.22 -11.61
CA GLN A 27 8.73 2.69 -11.21
C GLN A 27 9.45 1.64 -10.34
N ARG A 28 8.76 1.04 -9.37
CA ARG A 28 9.34 0.01 -8.50
C ARG A 28 9.72 -1.27 -9.25
N ILE A 29 8.93 -1.66 -10.27
CA ILE A 29 9.27 -2.78 -11.14
C ILE A 29 10.50 -2.45 -11.99
N PHE A 30 10.60 -1.21 -12.49
CA PHE A 30 11.77 -0.78 -13.25
C PHE A 30 13.05 -0.84 -12.40
N GLU A 31 12.97 -0.42 -11.13
CA GLU A 31 14.08 -0.46 -10.18
C GLU A 31 14.41 -1.87 -9.67
N ASN A 32 13.40 -2.73 -9.53
CA ASN A 32 13.56 -4.11 -9.08
C ASN A 32 12.62 -5.06 -9.86
N PRO A 33 13.07 -5.56 -11.03
CA PRO A 33 12.22 -6.36 -11.91
C PRO A 33 11.76 -7.70 -11.32
N GLU A 34 12.48 -8.24 -10.34
CA GLU A 34 12.14 -9.53 -9.71
C GLU A 34 10.98 -9.41 -8.71
N LYS A 35 10.61 -8.18 -8.31
CA LYS A 35 9.49 -7.95 -7.38
C LYS A 35 8.22 -7.61 -8.14
N HIS A 36 7.16 -8.36 -7.84
CA HIS A 36 5.81 -8.01 -8.29
C HIS A 36 5.24 -6.85 -7.46
N HIS A 37 5.11 -5.69 -8.08
CA HIS A 37 4.38 -4.55 -7.52
C HIS A 37 3.08 -4.31 -8.29
N SER A 38 1.98 -4.12 -7.56
CA SER A 38 0.69 -3.72 -8.14
C SER A 38 0.21 -2.42 -7.53
N ALA A 39 -0.65 -1.68 -8.23
CA ALA A 39 -1.25 -0.45 -7.69
C ALA A 39 -1.99 -0.71 -6.36
N ALA A 40 -2.66 -1.86 -6.23
CA ALA A 40 -3.32 -2.27 -5.00
C ALA A 40 -2.32 -2.56 -3.87
N GLY A 41 -1.19 -3.22 -4.17
CA GLY A 41 -0.12 -3.47 -3.21
C GLY A 41 0.51 -2.18 -2.69
N VAL A 42 0.87 -1.26 -3.61
CA VAL A 42 1.39 0.06 -3.25
C VAL A 42 0.38 0.83 -2.37
N GLY A 43 -0.90 0.80 -2.74
CA GLY A 43 -1.95 1.44 -1.94
C GLY A 43 -2.08 0.85 -0.54
N ALA A 44 -1.99 -0.48 -0.40
CA ALA A 44 -2.05 -1.17 0.88
C ALA A 44 -0.84 -0.84 1.77
N GLU A 45 0.36 -0.72 1.20
CA GLU A 45 1.57 -0.30 1.91
C GLU A 45 1.42 1.11 2.48
N PHE A 46 1.05 2.09 1.64
CA PHE A 46 0.84 3.46 2.10
C PHE A 46 -0.24 3.58 3.18
N LEU A 47 -1.36 2.85 3.02
CA LEU A 47 -2.40 2.82 4.03
C LEU A 47 -1.89 2.24 5.35
N THR A 48 -1.08 1.18 5.28
CA THR A 48 -0.51 0.53 6.46
C THR A 48 0.48 1.45 7.18
N GLU A 49 1.38 2.10 6.43
CA GLU A 49 2.34 3.07 6.96
C GLU A 49 1.63 4.24 7.65
N TYR A 50 0.61 4.81 7.00
CA TYR A 50 -0.18 5.89 7.58
C TYR A 50 -0.92 5.48 8.85
N LEU A 51 -1.58 4.31 8.86
CA LEU A 51 -2.28 3.83 10.05
C LEU A 51 -1.32 3.51 11.21
N ASN A 52 -0.09 3.07 10.89
CA ASN A 52 0.94 2.85 11.90
C ASN A 52 1.46 4.17 12.47
N SER A 53 1.69 5.19 11.65
CA SER A 53 2.14 6.50 12.14
C SER A 53 1.11 7.14 13.08
N LEU A 54 -0.19 7.01 12.78
CA LEU A 54 -1.26 7.48 13.66
C LEU A 54 -1.28 6.80 15.03
N LYS A 55 -0.83 5.55 15.15
CA LYS A 55 -0.75 4.85 16.44
C LYS A 55 0.42 5.33 17.30
N GLU A 56 1.49 5.81 16.67
CA GLU A 56 2.65 6.36 17.38
C GLU A 56 2.32 7.76 17.92
N ASP A 57 1.59 8.56 17.14
CA ASP A 57 1.13 9.90 17.54
C ASP A 57 0.14 9.87 18.70
N GLN A 58 -0.67 8.81 18.85
CA GLN A 58 -1.63 8.66 19.96
C GLN A 58 -1.01 8.13 21.27
N LYS A 59 0.28 7.78 21.26
CA LYS A 59 1.02 7.33 22.45
C LYS A 59 1.98 8.38 23.02
N SER A 60 2.08 9.54 22.37
CA SER A 60 2.83 10.73 22.85
C SER A 60 1.88 11.72 23.52
#